data_AF-A0A9W9UXE3-F1
#
_entry.id   AF-A0A9W9UXE3-F1
#
_cell.length_a   1.000
_cell.length_b   1.000
_cell.length_c   1.000
_cell.angle_alpha   90.00
_cell.angle_beta   90.00
_cell.angle_gamma   90.00
#
_symmetry.space_group_name_H-M   'P 1'
#
loop_
_entity.id
_entity.type
_entity.pdbx_description
1 polymer ?
#
loop_
_entity_poly.entity_id
_entity_poly.type
_entity_poly.pdbx_seq_one_letter_code
_entity_poly.pdbx_strand_id
1 'polypeptide(L)'
;MTDPCLFHATLYISSAHIDTLREASAGIRTTPSPATLYHHTKTIAAVNSRVAAGDIPSDATIGAVLLLILSASIQGESHAADVHNMGLLQMVSMRGGLESLGFDGILASMIQM
;
A
#
# COMPACT_ATOMS: atom_id res chain seq x y z
N MET A 1 13.72 0.76 -8.15
CA MET A 1 13.12 1.37 -6.95
C MET A 1 14.17 1.48 -5.87
N THR A 2 14.40 2.68 -5.32
CA THR A 2 15.41 2.93 -4.28
C THR A 2 14.83 3.02 -2.87
N ASP A 3 13.51 3.23 -2.73
CA ASP A 3 12.84 3.34 -1.43
C ASP A 3 12.43 1.95 -0.88
N PRO A 4 12.92 1.55 0.32
CA PRO A 4 12.60 0.23 0.89
C PRO A 4 11.13 0.03 1.25
N CYS A 5 10.41 1.09 1.63
CA CYS A 5 8.99 0.99 1.98
C CYS A 5 8.16 0.67 0.73
N LEU A 6 8.37 1.42 -0.35
CA LEU A 6 7.69 1.15 -1.62
C LEU A 6 8.09 -0.22 -2.17
N PHE A 7 9.36 -0.61 -2.03
CA PHE A 7 9.84 -1.95 -2.41
C PHE A 7 9.08 -3.08 -1.73
N HIS A 8 8.95 -3.02 -0.42
CA HIS A 8 8.17 -4.02 0.31
C HIS A 8 6.68 -3.95 -0.02
N ALA A 9 6.10 -2.76 -0.22
CA ALA A 9 4.70 -2.64 -0.61
C ALA A 9 4.42 -3.28 -1.98
N THR A 10 5.30 -3.08 -2.97
CA THR A 10 5.18 -3.69 -4.30
C THR A 10 5.31 -5.20 -4.26
N LEU A 11 6.26 -5.75 -3.48
CA LEU A 11 6.39 -7.20 -3.32
C LEU A 11 5.22 -7.79 -2.53
N TYR A 12 4.70 -7.06 -1.54
CA TYR A 12 3.51 -7.46 -0.79
C TYR A 12 2.30 -7.62 -1.71
N ILE A 13 1.90 -6.58 -2.44
CA ILE A 13 0.70 -6.66 -3.31
C ILE A 13 0.85 -7.74 -4.38
N SER A 14 2.06 -7.93 -4.91
CA SER A 14 2.34 -8.98 -5.89
C SER A 14 2.18 -10.38 -5.29
N SER A 15 2.74 -10.60 -4.09
CA SER A 15 2.65 -11.86 -3.37
C SER A 15 1.22 -12.16 -2.90
N ALA A 16 0.51 -11.16 -2.38
CA ALA A 16 -0.89 -11.25 -1.98
C ALA A 16 -1.79 -11.60 -3.16
N HIS A 17 -1.56 -11.00 -4.33
CA HIS A 17 -2.31 -11.34 -5.54
C HIS A 17 -2.10 -12.79 -5.99
N ILE A 18 -0.87 -13.30 -5.90
CA ILE A 18 -0.57 -14.72 -6.18
C ILE A 18 -1.30 -15.63 -5.19
N ASP A 19 -1.34 -15.28 -3.90
CA ASP A 19 -2.08 -16.03 -2.90
C ASP A 19 -3.58 -16.07 -3.25
N THR A 20 -4.19 -14.93 -3.61
CA THR A 20 -5.60 -14.88 -4.06
C THR A 20 -5.86 -15.76 -5.28
N LEU A 21 -4.97 -15.78 -6.28
CA LEU A 21 -5.12 -16.64 -7.46
C LEU A 21 -5.02 -18.13 -7.11
N ARG A 22 -4.18 -18.49 -6.14
CA ARG A 22 -4.07 -19.87 -5.63
C ARG A 22 -5.34 -20.29 -4.90
N GLU A 23 -5.93 -19.41 -4.10
CA GLU A 23 -7.22 -19.66 -3.44
C GLU A 23 -8.34 -19.89 -4.44
N ALA A 24 -8.44 -19.02 -5.45
CA ALA A 24 -9.43 -19.15 -6.50
C ALA A 24 -9.29 -20.49 -7.27
N SER A 25 -8.05 -20.93 -7.51
CA SER A 25 -7.77 -22.18 -8.21
C SER A 25 -8.01 -23.43 -7.35
N ALA A 26 -7.74 -23.36 -6.04
CA ALA A 26 -7.91 -24.48 -5.13
C ALA A 26 -9.35 -24.61 -4.59
N GLY A 27 -10.16 -23.56 -4.70
CA GLY A 27 -11.53 -23.52 -4.15
C GLY A 27 -11.59 -23.47 -2.62
N ILE A 28 -10.45 -23.26 -1.95
CA ILE A 28 -10.33 -23.13 -0.51
C ILE A 28 -9.48 -21.90 -0.16
N ARG A 29 -9.82 -21.23 0.94
CA ARG A 29 -8.96 -20.16 1.49
C ARG A 29 -7.64 -20.76 1.95
N THR A 30 -6.55 -20.10 1.61
CA THR A 30 -5.20 -20.52 1.98
C THR A 30 -4.63 -19.55 2.99
N THR A 31 -3.65 -20.00 3.76
CA THR A 31 -2.90 -19.08 4.60
C THR A 31 -1.98 -18.23 3.71
N PRO A 32 -1.84 -16.91 3.99
CA PRO A 32 -0.89 -16.07 3.27
C PRO A 32 0.50 -16.69 3.26
N SER A 33 1.21 -16.58 2.14
CA SER A 33 2.57 -17.11 2.05
C SER A 33 3.52 -16.37 3.01
N PRO A 34 4.65 -17.00 3.42
CA PRO A 34 5.65 -16.33 4.24
C PRO A 34 6.17 -15.03 3.60
N ALA A 35 6.24 -14.97 2.27
CA ALA A 35 6.65 -13.77 1.53
C ALA A 35 5.60 -12.65 1.67
N THR A 36 4.31 -12.99 1.54
CA THR A 36 3.20 -12.04 1.75
C THR A 36 3.27 -11.44 3.15
N LEU A 37 3.37 -12.28 4.18
CA LEU A 37 3.47 -11.81 5.57
C LEU A 37 4.72 -10.95 5.80
N TYR A 38 5.87 -11.39 5.33
CA TYR A 38 7.14 -10.66 5.50
C TYR A 38 7.08 -9.26 4.89
N HIS A 39 6.63 -9.15 3.64
CA HIS A 39 6.57 -7.87 2.93
C HIS A 39 5.47 -6.96 3.46
N HIS A 40 4.33 -7.53 3.89
CA HIS A 40 3.29 -6.78 4.57
C HIS A 40 3.83 -6.15 5.87
N THR A 41 4.43 -6.96 6.75
CA THR A 41 4.97 -6.48 8.02
C THR A 41 6.05 -5.41 7.82
N LYS A 42 6.95 -5.58 6.84
CA LYS A 42 7.96 -4.57 6.51
C LYS A 42 7.36 -3.25 6.03
N THR A 43 6.29 -3.32 5.23
CA THR A 43 5.58 -2.14 4.74
C THR A 43 4.93 -1.38 5.90
N ILE A 44 4.15 -2.06 6.74
CA ILE A 44 3.49 -1.45 7.90
C ILE A 44 4.51 -0.85 8.87
N ALA A 45 5.59 -1.57 9.18
CA ALA A 45 6.64 -1.07 10.07
C ALA A 45 7.31 0.21 9.51
N ALA A 46 7.58 0.25 8.21
CA ALA A 46 8.19 1.41 7.55
C ALA A 46 7.24 2.61 7.53
N VAL A 47 5.96 2.41 7.17
CA VAL A 47 4.93 3.47 7.19
C VAL A 47 4.77 4.02 8.60
N ASN A 48 4.59 3.16 9.61
CA ASN A 48 4.42 3.59 11.00
C ASN A 48 5.61 4.38 11.52
N SER A 49 6.83 3.96 11.17
CA SER A 49 8.05 4.68 11.57
C SER A 49 8.11 6.09 10.98
N ARG A 50 7.72 6.25 9.71
CA ARG A 50 7.69 7.55 9.03
C ARG A 50 6.61 8.47 9.58
N VAL A 51 5.43 7.92 9.86
CA VAL A 51 4.34 8.66 10.50
C VAL A 51 4.75 9.12 11.90
N ALA A 52 5.38 8.25 12.70
CA ALA A 52 5.83 8.58 14.05
C ALA A 52 6.96 9.63 14.06
N ALA A 53 7.80 9.68 13.02
CA ALA A 53 8.83 10.70 12.86
C ALA A 53 8.24 12.10 12.58
N GLY A 54 7.00 12.18 12.07
CA GLY A 54 6.36 13.44 11.72
C GLY A 54 6.89 14.09 10.45
N ASP A 55 7.61 13.33 9.62
CA ASP A 55 8.17 13.82 8.36
C ASP A 55 7.08 14.08 7.32
N ILE A 56 7.33 15.03 6.41
CA ILE A 56 6.50 15.22 5.22
C ILE A 56 6.57 13.93 4.38
N PRO A 57 5.45 13.26 4.07
CA PRO A 57 5.48 11.93 3.49
C PRO A 57 5.95 11.96 2.04
N SER A 58 7.00 11.20 1.72
CA SER A 58 7.52 11.07 0.34
C SER A 58 6.53 10.39 -0.61
N ASP A 59 6.73 10.56 -1.92
CA ASP A 59 5.90 9.87 -2.94
C ASP A 59 5.93 8.36 -2.78
N ALA A 60 7.09 7.83 -2.37
CA ALA A 60 7.22 6.41 -2.07
C ALA A 60 6.39 5.96 -0.86
N THR A 61 6.23 6.82 0.15
CA THR A 61 5.37 6.54 1.32
C THR A 61 3.90 6.55 0.92
N ILE A 62 3.48 7.58 0.18
CA ILE A 62 2.11 7.71 -0.33
C ILE A 62 1.78 6.54 -1.27
N GLY A 63 2.69 6.21 -2.19
CA GLY A 63 2.56 5.05 -3.07
C GLY A 63 2.47 3.73 -2.29
N ALA A 64 3.27 3.54 -1.23
CA ALA A 64 3.18 2.34 -0.40
C ALA A 64 1.81 2.21 0.27
N VAL A 65 1.24 3.30 0.80
CA VAL A 65 -0.10 3.28 1.39
C VAL A 65 -1.18 3.04 0.35
N LEU A 66 -1.06 3.63 -0.85
CA LEU A 66 -1.95 3.33 -1.97
C LEU A 66 -1.95 1.83 -2.31
N LEU A 67 -0.78 1.18 -2.33
CA LEU A 67 -0.70 -0.27 -2.57
C LEU A 67 -1.34 -1.09 -1.44
N LEU A 68 -1.33 -0.62 -0.20
CA LEU A 68 -2.09 -1.26 0.90
C LEU A 68 -3.60 -1.17 0.66
N ILE A 69 -4.11 -0.01 0.22
CA ILE A 69 -5.53 0.17 -0.15
C ILE A 69 -5.90 -0.82 -1.26
N LEU A 70 -5.13 -0.84 -2.35
CA LEU A 70 -5.40 -1.71 -3.49
C LEU A 70 -5.40 -3.20 -3.09
N SER A 71 -4.45 -3.62 -2.24
CA SER A 71 -4.42 -4.99 -1.74
C SER A 71 -5.65 -5.32 -0.88
N ALA A 72 -6.06 -4.42 0.02
CA ALA A 72 -7.26 -4.60 0.84
C ALA A 72 -8.53 -4.70 -0.03
N SER A 73 -8.65 -3.84 -1.05
CA SER A 73 -9.76 -3.87 -2.01
C SER A 73 -9.81 -5.18 -2.80
N ILE A 74 -8.67 -5.70 -3.27
CA ILE A 74 -8.59 -7.00 -3.98
C ILE A 74 -9.03 -8.15 -3.06
N GLN A 75 -8.68 -8.08 -1.78
CA GLN A 75 -9.03 -9.11 -0.78
C GLN A 75 -10.46 -8.95 -0.23
N GLY A 76 -11.21 -7.92 -0.63
CA GLY A 76 -12.55 -7.62 -0.11
C GLY A 76 -12.55 -7.11 1.33
N GLU A 77 -11.40 -6.65 1.85
CA GLU A 77 -11.25 -6.10 3.19
C GLU A 77 -11.58 -4.60 3.21
N SER A 78 -12.85 -4.26 2.98
CA SER A 78 -13.30 -2.86 2.84
C SER A 78 -12.93 -1.99 4.03
N HIS A 79 -13.04 -2.51 5.26
CA HIS A 79 -12.67 -1.76 6.45
C HIS A 79 -11.18 -1.41 6.49
N ALA A 80 -10.30 -2.32 6.07
CA ALA A 80 -8.87 -2.05 6.01
C ALA A 80 -8.54 -1.03 4.91
N ALA A 81 -9.22 -1.14 3.76
CA ALA A 81 -9.10 -0.16 2.68
C ALA A 81 -9.49 1.26 3.14
N ASP A 82 -10.60 1.40 3.87
CA ASP A 82 -11.07 2.68 4.40
C ASP A 82 -10.06 3.32 5.37
N VAL A 83 -9.51 2.52 6.29
CA VAL A 83 -8.50 2.99 7.26
C VAL A 83 -7.25 3.48 6.54
N HIS A 84 -6.75 2.73 5.54
CA HIS A 84 -5.60 3.15 4.75
C HIS A 84 -5.91 4.40 3.91
N ASN A 85 -7.12 4.50 3.36
CA ASN A 85 -7.54 5.65 2.56
C ASN A 85 -7.62 6.94 3.39
N MET A 86 -8.13 6.87 4.62
CA MET A 86 -8.11 8.00 5.55
C MET A 86 -6.68 8.51 5.79
N GLY A 87 -5.73 7.60 6.03
CA GLY A 87 -4.32 7.95 6.21
C GLY A 87 -3.70 8.53 4.94
N LEU A 88 -4.03 7.97 3.76
CA LEU A 88 -3.55 8.45 2.47
C LEU A 88 -3.98 9.91 2.22
N LEU A 89 -5.26 10.23 2.43
CA LEU A 89 -5.79 11.58 2.23
C LEU A 89 -5.10 12.61 3.14
N GLN A 90 -4.79 12.22 4.39
CA GLN A 90 -3.99 13.06 5.29
C GLN A 90 -2.58 13.28 4.75
N MET A 91 -1.92 12.24 4.25
CA MET A 91 -0.57 12.35 3.68
C MET A 91 -0.54 13.25 2.43
N VAL A 92 -1.54 13.15 1.55
CA VAL A 92 -1.69 14.01 0.37
C VAL A 92 -1.89 15.46 0.79
N SER A 93 -2.72 15.71 1.81
CA SER A 93 -2.90 17.06 2.36
C SER A 93 -1.61 17.63 2.92
N MET A 94 -0.82 16.84 3.67
CA MET A 94 0.48 17.25 4.19
C MET A 94 1.51 17.56 3.10
N ARG A 95 1.38 16.92 1.92
CA ARG A 95 2.23 17.20 0.76
C ARG A 95 1.85 18.45 -0.02
N GLY A 96 0.66 18.99 0.23
CA GLY A 96 0.15 20.20 -0.42
C GLY A 96 -0.83 19.92 -1.56
N GLY A 97 -1.45 18.74 -1.61
CA GLY A 97 -2.47 18.41 -2.62
C GLY A 97 -1.98 17.38 -3.65
N LEU A 98 -2.88 16.95 -4.55
CA LEU A 98 -2.59 15.91 -5.54
C LEU A 98 -1.56 16.37 -6.58
N GLU A 99 -1.56 17.66 -6.91
CA GLU A 99 -0.63 18.33 -7.83
C GLU A 99 0.81 18.36 -7.32
N SER A 100 1.01 18.14 -6.02
CA SER A 100 2.33 18.11 -5.36
C SER A 100 2.99 16.73 -5.39
N LEU A 101 2.28 15.72 -5.90
CA LEU A 101 2.73 14.34 -5.95
C LEU A 101 3.62 14.09 -7.17
N GLY A 102 4.67 13.28 -6.98
CA GLY A 102 5.60 12.89 -8.03
C GLY A 102 5.10 11.74 -8.91
N PHE A 103 6.05 10.96 -9.43
CA PHE A 103 5.82 9.90 -10.42
C PHE A 103 5.07 10.39 -11.66
N ASP A 104 5.43 11.57 -12.16
CA ASP A 104 4.87 12.16 -13.38
C ASP A 104 3.33 12.21 -13.38
N GLY A 105 2.72 12.42 -12.20
CA GLY A 105 1.27 12.52 -12.02
C GLY A 105 0.54 11.18 -11.93
N ILE A 106 1.22 10.05 -12.10
CA ILE A 106 0.61 8.71 -12.02
C ILE A 106 0.00 8.49 -10.64
N LEU A 107 0.68 8.94 -9.58
CA LEU A 107 0.19 8.76 -8.21
C LEU A 107 -1.14 9.51 -7.99
N ALA A 108 -1.23 10.75 -8.48
CA ALA A 108 -2.47 11.52 -8.42
C ALA A 108 -3.60 10.84 -9.22
N SER A 109 -3.30 10.36 -10.43
CA SER A 109 -4.28 9.67 -11.28
C SER A 109 -4.83 8.40 -10.63
N MET A 110 -4.00 7.63 -9.92
CA MET A 110 -4.46 6.41 -9.25
C MET A 110 -5.32 6.68 -8.02
N ILE A 111 -5.12 7.81 -7.35
CA ILE A 111 -5.88 8.19 -6.14
C ILE A 111 -7.28 8.73 -6.51
N GLN A 112 -7.43 9.28 -7.72
CA GLN A 112 -8.70 9.82 -8.20
C GLN A 112 -9.59 8.80 -8.93
N MET A 113 -9.08 7.61 -9.23
CA MET A 113 -9.83 6.50 -9.82
C MET A 113 -10.79 5.86 -8.82
#